data_AF-S5NHZ3-F1
#
_entry.id   AF-S5NHZ3-F1
#
_cell.length_a   1.000
_cell.length_b   1.000
_cell.length_c   1.000
_cell.angle_alpha   90.00
_cell.angle_beta   90.00
_cell.angle_gamma   90.00
#
_symmetry.space_group_name_H-M   'P 1'
#
loop_
_entity.id
_entity.type
_entity.pdbx_description
1 polymer ?
#
loop_
_entity_poly.entity_id
_entity_poly.type
_entity_poly.pdbx_seq_one_letter_code
_entity_poly.pdbx_strand_id
1 'polypeptide(L)' 'MSHYPVKALLLIAEQNIKCIIGSAFCLTINNNEVRFSVNLDSLSRSGVRVSPEVLMLARNQKHE' A
#
# COMPACT_ATOMS: atom_id res chain seq x y z
N MET A 1 0.65 -12.20 -17.82
CA MET A 1 0.02 -11.77 -16.54
C MET A 1 0.39 -12.80 -15.48
N SER A 2 1.28 -12.47 -14.54
CA SER A 2 1.70 -13.41 -13.49
C SER A 2 0.51 -13.78 -12.62
N HIS A 3 0.16 -15.07 -12.61
CA HIS A 3 -0.84 -15.62 -11.70
C HIS A 3 -0.16 -15.89 -10.35
N TYR A 4 -0.41 -15.03 -9.37
CA TYR A 4 0.02 -15.27 -8.01
C TYR A 4 -0.91 -16.29 -7.34
N PRO A 5 -0.39 -17.35 -6.70
CA PRO A 5 -1.22 -18.32 -5.99
C PRO A 5 -1.86 -17.66 -4.75
N VAL A 6 -3.19 -17.71 -4.68
CA VAL A 6 -3.99 -16.90 -3.74
C VAL A 6 -4.17 -17.65 -2.42
N LYS A 7 -3.29 -17.40 -1.44
CA LYS A 7 -3.55 -17.77 -0.03
C LYS A 7 -3.51 -16.56 0.89
N ALA A 8 -2.62 -15.62 0.62
CA ALA A 8 -2.60 -14.24 1.12
C ALA A 8 -1.53 -13.49 0.31
N LEU A 9 -1.88 -12.37 -0.32
CA LEU A 9 -0.94 -11.62 -1.16
C LEU A 9 -1.09 -10.12 -0.92
N LEU A 10 -0.03 -9.49 -0.42
CA LEU A 10 0.05 -8.04 -0.31
C LEU A 10 0.63 -7.47 -1.61
N LEU A 11 -0.16 -6.64 -2.31
CA LEU A 11 0.30 -5.92 -3.49
C LEU A 11 0.61 -4.46 -3.15
N ILE A 12 1.82 -4.05 -3.50
CA ILE A 12 2.33 -2.68 -3.37
C ILE A 12 2.75 -2.22 -4.76
N ALA A 13 2.29 -1.03 -5.18
CA ALA A 13 2.64 -0.47 -6.47
C ALA A 13 3.38 0.86 -6.34
N GLU A 14 4.39 1.04 -7.18
CA GLU A 14 4.91 2.34 -7.57
C GLU A 14 4.16 2.80 -8.83
N GLN A 15 4.08 4.12 -9.09
CA GLN A 15 3.45 4.68 -10.30
C GLN A 15 1.93 4.48 -10.44
N ASN A 16 1.21 4.25 -9.33
CA ASN A 16 -0.26 4.22 -9.27
C ASN A 16 -0.79 5.39 -8.44
N ILE A 17 -0.62 6.62 -8.94
CA ILE A 17 -0.87 7.86 -8.19
C ILE A 17 -2.33 7.95 -7.70
N LYS A 18 -3.29 7.47 -8.50
CA LYS A 18 -4.71 7.52 -8.13
C LYS A 18 -5.10 6.46 -7.08
N CYS A 19 -4.35 5.36 -6.98
CA CYS A 19 -4.58 4.25 -6.05
C CYS A 19 -6.01 3.68 -6.03
N ILE A 20 -6.68 3.64 -7.20
CA ILE A 20 -8.08 3.21 -7.30
C ILE A 20 -8.20 1.70 -7.58
N ILE A 21 -7.23 1.11 -8.27
CA ILE A 21 -7.32 -0.28 -8.76
C ILE A 21 -6.00 -1.02 -8.51
N GLY A 22 -6.10 -2.29 -8.11
CA GLY A 22 -5.06 -3.31 -8.26
C GLY A 22 -4.17 -3.55 -7.04
N SER A 23 -3.69 -2.50 -6.37
CA SER A 23 -2.78 -2.63 -5.22
C SER A 23 -3.40 -2.13 -3.93
N ALA A 24 -3.08 -2.78 -2.82
CA ALA A 24 -3.54 -2.38 -1.49
C ALA A 24 -2.81 -1.12 -1.01
N PHE A 25 -1.52 -0.99 -1.32
CA PHE A 25 -0.70 0.18 -1.03
C PHE A 25 -0.13 0.76 -2.32
N CYS A 26 -0.20 2.07 -2.46
CA CYS A 26 0.37 2.77 -3.62
C CYS A 26 1.35 3.82 -3.12
N LEU A 27 2.62 3.68 -3.52
CA LEU A 27 3.68 4.58 -3.12
C LEU A 27 3.66 5.85 -3.96
N THR A 28 3.84 6.99 -3.29
CA THR A 28 4.16 8.28 -3.90
C THR A 28 5.55 8.67 -3.42
N ILE A 29 6.52 8.60 -4.34
CA ILE A 29 7.93 8.82 -4.04
C ILE A 29 8.32 10.17 -4.65
N ASN A 30 8.72 11.11 -3.79
CA ASN A 30 9.18 12.44 -4.19
C ASN A 30 10.52 12.74 -3.52
N ASN A 31 11.59 12.88 -4.30
CA ASN A 31 12.95 13.14 -3.82
C ASN A 31 13.36 12.24 -2.63
N ASN A 32 13.35 12.77 -1.40
CA ASN A 32 13.73 12.08 -0.16
C ASN A 32 12.54 11.65 0.71
N GLU A 33 11.32 11.81 0.23
CA GLU A 33 10.09 11.51 0.96
C GLU A 33 9.31 10.40 0.25
N VAL A 34 8.97 9.34 0.99
CA VAL A 34 8.06 8.30 0.53
C VAL A 34 6.76 8.43 1.33
N ARG A 35 5.66 8.61 0.62
CA ARG A 35 4.31 8.55 1.18
C ARG A 35 3.57 7.39 0.53
N PHE A 36 2.43 7.02 1.09
CA PHE A 36 1.56 6.05 0.44
C PHE A 36 0.09 6.34 0.68
N SER A 37 -0.71 5.86 -0.25
CA SER A 37 -2.17 5.77 -0.15
C SER A 37 -2.57 4.30 0.04
N VAL A 38 -3.72 4.08 0.67
CA VAL A 38 -4.26 2.73 0.90
C VAL A 38 -5.59 2.58 0.17
N ASN A 39 -5.73 1.51 -0.61
CA ASN A 39 -6.99 1.09 -1.19
C ASN A 39 -7.63 0.01 -0.29
N LEU A 40 -8.65 0.39 0.47
CA LEU A 40 -9.29 -0.49 1.46
C LEU A 40 -10.04 -1.67 0.81
N ASP A 41 -10.63 -1.50 -0.37
CA ASP A 41 -11.29 -2.61 -1.09
C ASP A 41 -10.25 -3.66 -1.52
N SER A 42 -9.16 -3.23 -2.15
CA SER A 42 -8.06 -4.11 -2.57
C SER A 42 -7.42 -4.81 -1.37
N LEU A 43 -7.22 -4.10 -0.25
CA LEU A 43 -6.70 -4.68 0.99
C LEU A 43 -7.65 -5.75 1.56
N SER A 44 -8.96 -5.48 1.59
CA SER A 44 -9.97 -6.43 2.09
C SER A 44 -10.00 -7.76 1.31
N ARG A 45 -9.67 -7.71 0.01
CA ARG A 45 -9.65 -8.87 -0.89
C ARG A 45 -8.32 -9.61 -0.92
N SER A 46 -7.28 -9.06 -0.28
CA SER A 46 -5.89 -9.58 -0.32
C SER A 46 -5.66 -10.86 0.48
N GLY A 47 -6.55 -11.17 1.43
CA GLY A 47 -6.35 -12.24 2.42
C GLY A 47 -5.29 -11.92 3.50
N VAL A 48 -4.66 -10.75 3.43
CA VAL A 48 -3.67 -10.26 4.41
C VAL A 48 -4.38 -9.41 5.47
N ARG A 49 -3.95 -9.55 6.74
CA ARG A 49 -4.35 -8.65 7.82
C ARG A 49 -3.25 -7.62 8.05
N VAL A 50 -3.62 -6.35 8.07
CA VAL A 50 -2.68 -5.24 8.30
C VAL A 50 -3.14 -4.44 9.51
N SER A 51 -2.21 -4.11 10.41
CA SER A 51 -2.48 -3.24 11.55
C SER A 51 -2.82 -1.82 11.07
N PRO A 52 -3.87 -1.17 11.59
CA PRO A 52 -4.16 0.23 11.28
C PRO A 52 -3.02 1.20 11.62
N GLU A 53 -2.12 0.82 12.55
CA GLU A 53 -0.93 1.61 12.90
C GLU A 53 0.02 1.81 11.73
N VAL A 54 -0.05 0.98 10.68
CA VAL A 54 0.73 1.19 9.45
C VAL A 54 0.53 2.61 8.89
N LEU A 55 -0.65 3.21 9.06
CA LEU A 55 -0.96 4.56 8.58
C LEU A 55 -0.08 5.63 9.23
N MET A 56 0.55 5.34 10.38
CA MET A 56 1.50 6.25 11.01
C MET A 56 2.77 6.41 10.17
N LEU A 57 3.17 5.38 9.41
CA LEU A 57 4.31 5.46 8.49
C LEU A 57 4.08 6.47 7.36
N ALA A 58 2.83 6.70 6.95
CA ALA A 58 2.49 7.70 5.93
C ALA A 58 2.58 9.15 6.43
N ARG A 59 2.66 9.38 7.74
CA ARG A 59 2.58 10.71 8.35
C ARG A 59 3.92 11.43 8.46
N ASN A 60 5.04 10.85 8.02
CA ASN A 60 6.39 11.41 8.13
C ASN A 60 6.63 12.10 9.48
N GLN A 61 6.46 11.32 10.56
CA GLN A 61 7.04 11.73 11.82
C GLN A 61 8.53 11.43 11.71
N LYS A 62 9.36 12.48 11.54
CA LYS A 62 10.71 12.38 12.09
C LYS A 62 10.49 12.04 13.57
N HIS A 63 10.74 10.80 13.96
CA HIS A 63 10.85 10.46 15.36
C HIS A 63 12.11 11.16 15.85
N GLU A 64 11.94 12.37 16.38
CA GLU A 64 12.85 12.98 17.36
C GLU A 64 12.44 12.50 18.76
#